data_AF-A0A194PYA3-F1
#
_entry.id   AF-A0A194PYA3-F1
#
_cell.length_a   1.000
_cell.length_b   1.000
_cell.length_c   1.000
_cell.angle_alpha   90.00
_cell.angle_beta   90.00
_cell.angle_gamma   90.00
#
_symmetry.space_group_name_H-M   'P 1'
#
loop_
_entity.id
_entity.type
_entity.pdbx_description
1 polymer ?
#
loop_
_entity_poly.entity_id
_entity_poly.type
_entity_poly.pdbx_seq_one_letter_code
_entity_poly.pdbx_strand_id
1 'polypeptide(L)'
;MDDINKDPFPPFKQVECAPRSLLARVPGTQPFTRPLVLAIKTKTRAKREKGATRGCERDTLPHLPEHFLFPLALDRGRRPINVLCFARAHWPLEISYLKLETTDSNKAQGTKQVLRHKNLAVPRAPAQAGNSSLETFTTLQKESCHRLEYLVERQKQLCLLSDRVLQVLQTGAGQAVEECQYQFRHSRWNCSTVANSTDIFGGVLKFKSRESAFVHALSSAALAHAVARACSRGELNECSCDARVRKRTPRHWQWGGCSEDIRYGEMFSRDFVDAKEDKDTDVGLMNLHNNEAGRRAVRSRMQRVCKCHGMSGSCSVRVCWRRLPQLRLVGDALATRYEGASHVKVVERKRGKNMRKLRPLHADMKKPNKTDLVYLEESPDYCEPNDELGILGTRGRTCNRTSAGLDGCRLLCCGRGYQTRVRDHEEKCRCRFVWCCRVHCEICRYKRDHHVCN
;
A
#
# COMPACT_ATOMS: atom_id res chain seq x y z
N MET A 1 -10.59 -70.85 -43.84
CA MET A 1 -11.96 -70.44 -43.48
C MET A 1 -11.91 -69.26 -42.50
N ASP A 2 -11.16 -68.21 -42.86
CA ASP A 2 -11.70 -66.98 -43.48
C ASP A 2 -13.06 -66.50 -42.94
N ASP A 3 -13.29 -65.21 -42.63
CA ASP A 3 -12.39 -64.05 -42.61
C ASP A 3 -13.09 -62.91 -41.83
N ILE A 4 -12.38 -61.79 -41.59
CA ILE A 4 -12.84 -60.38 -41.53
C ILE A 4 -12.07 -59.58 -40.47
N ASN A 5 -11.54 -58.47 -40.97
CA ASN A 5 -10.45 -57.68 -40.41
C ASN A 5 -10.95 -56.34 -39.81
N LYS A 6 -10.26 -55.80 -38.79
CA LYS A 6 -10.07 -54.35 -38.59
C LYS A 6 -8.98 -54.03 -37.55
N ASP A 7 -7.87 -53.48 -38.03
CA ASP A 7 -6.72 -53.01 -37.24
C ASP A 7 -7.01 -51.77 -36.36
N PRO A 8 -6.35 -51.62 -35.20
CA PRO A 8 -6.24 -50.36 -34.46
C PRO A 8 -5.02 -49.52 -34.90
N PHE A 9 -5.20 -48.19 -35.00
CA PHE A 9 -4.14 -47.25 -35.42
C PHE A 9 -3.05 -46.99 -34.33
N PRO A 10 -1.80 -46.64 -34.74
CA PRO A 10 -0.66 -46.39 -33.85
C PRO A 10 -0.65 -44.97 -33.21
N PRO A 11 0.21 -44.71 -32.20
CA PRO A 11 0.13 -43.50 -31.37
C PRO A 11 0.76 -42.24 -31.98
N PHE A 12 0.22 -41.07 -31.62
CA PHE A 12 0.78 -39.76 -31.99
C PHE A 12 1.83 -39.25 -30.97
N LYS A 13 2.84 -38.57 -31.52
CA LYS A 13 4.11 -38.23 -30.86
C LYS A 13 4.02 -37.02 -29.93
N GLN A 14 4.86 -37.02 -28.89
CA GLN A 14 5.22 -35.82 -28.13
C GLN A 14 6.05 -34.85 -29.01
N VAL A 15 5.91 -33.55 -28.75
CA VAL A 15 6.77 -32.50 -29.33
C VAL A 15 7.43 -31.75 -28.18
N GLU A 16 8.75 -31.88 -28.06
CA GLU A 16 9.58 -31.09 -27.16
C GLU A 16 9.99 -29.77 -27.83
N CYS A 17 10.06 -28.70 -27.05
CA CYS A 17 10.67 -27.42 -27.47
C CYS A 17 11.65 -26.95 -26.39
N ALA A 18 12.95 -27.13 -26.63
CA ALA A 18 14.03 -26.58 -25.82
C ALA A 18 14.46 -25.19 -26.33
N PRO A 19 14.98 -24.29 -25.46
CA PRO A 19 15.47 -22.98 -25.89
C PRO A 19 16.86 -23.09 -26.53
N ARG A 20 17.04 -22.47 -27.70
CA ARG A 20 18.33 -22.46 -28.42
C ARG A 20 19.03 -21.11 -28.27
N SER A 21 20.19 -21.12 -27.62
CA SER A 21 21.17 -20.04 -27.67
C SER A 21 21.99 -20.12 -28.97
N LEU A 22 22.50 -18.99 -29.46
CA LEU A 22 23.62 -18.95 -30.40
C LEU A 22 24.41 -17.63 -30.25
N LEU A 23 25.73 -17.75 -30.32
CA LEU A 23 26.73 -16.68 -30.24
C LEU A 23 27.22 -16.28 -31.65
N ALA A 24 27.67 -15.03 -31.81
CA ALA A 24 28.48 -14.57 -32.96
C ALA A 24 29.54 -13.51 -32.56
N ARG A 25 30.61 -13.35 -33.36
CA ARG A 25 31.91 -12.68 -33.02
C ARG A 25 32.72 -12.32 -34.31
N VAL A 26 33.77 -11.46 -34.36
CA VAL A 26 34.44 -10.66 -33.30
C VAL A 26 34.51 -9.13 -33.58
N PRO A 27 35.29 -8.57 -34.55
CA PRO A 27 35.99 -7.30 -34.29
C PRO A 27 35.62 -6.14 -35.24
N GLY A 28 35.92 -4.86 -34.97
CA GLY A 28 36.49 -4.20 -33.78
C GLY A 28 37.36 -2.97 -34.14
N THR A 29 37.18 -1.81 -33.46
CA THR A 29 38.12 -0.65 -33.34
C THR A 29 37.57 0.40 -32.35
N GLN A 30 38.44 1.27 -31.80
CA GLN A 30 38.16 2.34 -30.80
C GLN A 30 38.49 3.75 -31.39
N PRO A 31 38.54 4.88 -30.63
CA PRO A 31 37.62 5.52 -29.65
C PRO A 31 37.31 7.03 -30.02
N PHE A 32 36.94 7.87 -29.02
CA PHE A 32 36.60 9.33 -29.05
C PHE A 32 35.15 9.65 -29.52
N THR A 33 34.43 10.70 -29.06
CA THR A 33 34.73 11.90 -28.23
C THR A 33 33.47 12.40 -27.44
N ARG A 34 33.60 13.37 -26.52
CA ARG A 34 32.47 14.18 -25.95
C ARG A 34 31.91 15.19 -26.99
N PRO A 35 30.66 15.71 -26.87
CA PRO A 35 30.37 16.94 -26.10
C PRO A 35 29.12 16.79 -25.19
N LEU A 36 28.82 17.60 -24.16
CA LEU A 36 28.86 19.05 -23.90
C LEU A 36 27.56 19.81 -24.33
N VAL A 37 26.93 20.40 -23.31
CA VAL A 37 25.67 21.16 -23.21
C VAL A 37 25.37 22.13 -24.36
N LEU A 38 24.09 22.23 -24.76
CA LEU A 38 23.50 23.53 -25.09
C LEU A 38 22.00 23.60 -24.73
N ALA A 39 21.60 24.67 -24.06
CA ALA A 39 20.21 24.97 -23.70
C ALA A 39 19.66 26.07 -24.61
N ILE A 40 18.44 25.92 -25.10
CA ILE A 40 17.72 26.99 -25.82
C ILE A 40 16.44 27.32 -25.04
N LYS A 41 16.39 28.56 -24.55
CA LYS A 41 15.17 29.19 -24.02
C LYS A 41 14.41 29.84 -25.19
N THR A 42 13.14 29.51 -25.37
CA THR A 42 12.19 30.40 -26.04
C THR A 42 11.00 30.67 -25.12
N LYS A 43 10.86 31.93 -24.71
CA LYS A 43 9.62 32.46 -24.14
C LYS A 43 8.81 33.04 -25.30
N THR A 44 7.56 32.62 -25.46
CA THR A 44 6.50 33.52 -25.95
C THR A 44 5.18 33.20 -25.28
N ARG A 45 4.31 34.21 -25.24
CA ARG A 45 3.16 34.34 -24.34
C ARG A 45 1.93 34.57 -25.20
N ALA A 46 0.97 33.66 -25.18
CA ALA A 46 -0.32 33.84 -25.86
C ALA A 46 -1.46 33.93 -24.85
N LYS A 47 -2.25 35.00 -24.94
CA LYS A 47 -3.45 35.27 -24.13
C LYS A 47 -4.69 34.84 -24.94
N ARG A 48 -5.80 34.52 -24.25
CA ARG A 48 -7.11 34.25 -24.88
C ARG A 48 -7.81 35.55 -25.33
N GLU A 49 -8.46 35.52 -26.49
CA GLU A 49 -9.82 36.04 -26.81
C GLU A 49 -10.15 35.59 -28.26
N LYS A 50 -11.21 34.79 -28.49
CA LYS A 50 -12.64 35.14 -28.76
C LYS A 50 -12.87 35.89 -30.10
N GLY A 51 -13.57 35.27 -31.08
CA GLY A 51 -14.19 36.00 -32.20
C GLY A 51 -14.51 35.22 -33.50
N ALA A 52 -15.75 34.70 -33.60
CA ALA A 52 -16.64 34.58 -34.78
C ALA A 52 -16.17 34.30 -36.25
N THR A 53 -16.75 33.22 -36.82
CA THR A 53 -17.47 33.09 -38.13
C THR A 53 -16.82 33.15 -39.54
N ARG A 54 -17.07 32.05 -40.28
CA ARG A 54 -17.43 31.88 -41.73
C ARG A 54 -16.38 32.14 -42.84
N GLY A 55 -16.36 31.25 -43.84
CA GLY A 55 -15.75 31.42 -45.17
C GLY A 55 -15.24 30.11 -45.78
N CYS A 56 -15.63 29.78 -47.01
CA CYS A 56 -15.16 28.62 -47.80
C CYS A 56 -14.70 29.10 -49.19
N GLU A 57 -13.58 28.58 -49.68
CA GLU A 57 -13.12 28.36 -51.10
C GLU A 57 -11.60 28.13 -51.03
N ARG A 58 -11.00 27.03 -51.52
CA ARG A 58 -10.82 26.45 -52.87
C ARG A 58 -9.67 27.06 -53.69
N ASP A 59 -9.11 26.19 -54.53
CA ASP A 59 -8.03 26.38 -55.54
C ASP A 59 -6.58 26.32 -55.01
N THR A 60 -5.60 25.69 -55.69
CA THR A 60 -5.60 24.70 -56.81
C THR A 60 -4.30 23.88 -56.77
N LEU A 61 -4.25 22.73 -57.47
CA LEU A 61 -3.06 21.86 -57.66
C LEU A 61 -2.56 21.95 -59.11
N PRO A 62 -1.23 21.78 -59.35
CA PRO A 62 -0.75 20.70 -60.23
C PRO A 62 0.54 20.02 -59.69
N HIS A 63 1.06 18.87 -60.18
CA HIS A 63 0.64 17.91 -61.20
C HIS A 63 1.18 16.50 -60.84
N LEU A 64 0.46 15.43 -61.19
CA LEU A 64 0.95 14.03 -61.26
C LEU A 64 1.47 13.71 -62.69
N PRO A 65 2.25 12.63 -62.91
CA PRO A 65 1.69 11.32 -63.35
C PRO A 65 2.47 10.05 -62.86
N GLU A 66 2.01 8.78 -62.96
CA GLU A 66 0.67 8.16 -63.13
C GLU A 66 0.68 6.61 -62.94
N HIS A 67 -0.53 6.02 -63.00
CA HIS A 67 -0.90 4.59 -63.24
C HIS A 67 -0.75 3.58 -62.07
N PHE A 68 -1.50 2.47 -61.93
CA PHE A 68 -2.81 1.97 -62.45
C PHE A 68 -3.58 1.41 -61.21
N LEU A 69 -4.85 1.71 -60.93
CA LEU A 69 -6.13 1.23 -61.51
C LEU A 69 -6.42 -0.29 -61.31
N PHE A 70 -7.20 -0.71 -60.29
CA PHE A 70 -8.69 -0.84 -60.17
C PHE A 70 -9.24 -2.20 -60.72
N PRO A 71 -10.46 -2.72 -60.36
CA PRO A 71 -11.58 -2.08 -59.66
C PRO A 71 -12.26 -2.87 -58.50
N LEU A 72 -13.41 -2.33 -58.05
CA LEU A 72 -14.27 -2.69 -56.91
C LEU A 72 -15.17 -3.93 -57.11
N ALA A 73 -15.64 -4.51 -56.00
CA ALA A 73 -16.97 -5.13 -55.90
C ALA A 73 -17.57 -4.93 -54.49
N LEU A 74 -18.87 -4.59 -54.44
CA LEU A 74 -19.72 -4.54 -53.24
C LEU A 74 -20.48 -5.86 -53.12
N ASP A 75 -20.52 -6.49 -51.94
CA ASP A 75 -21.72 -7.26 -51.55
C ASP A 75 -21.93 -7.35 -50.02
N ARG A 76 -23.13 -7.76 -49.64
CA ARG A 76 -23.76 -7.66 -48.33
C ARG A 76 -23.46 -8.85 -47.42
N GLY A 77 -23.15 -8.53 -46.17
CA GLY A 77 -23.62 -9.22 -44.96
C GLY A 77 -23.58 -10.75 -44.88
N ARG A 78 -22.63 -11.28 -44.08
CA ARG A 78 -22.85 -12.40 -43.14
C ARG A 78 -21.82 -12.34 -42.01
N ARG A 79 -22.17 -12.87 -40.83
CA ARG A 79 -21.32 -12.85 -39.62
C ARG A 79 -20.29 -13.99 -39.69
N PRO A 80 -19.03 -13.78 -39.27
CA PRO A 80 -18.15 -14.87 -38.86
C PRO A 80 -18.49 -15.29 -37.42
N ILE A 81 -18.58 -16.60 -37.20
CA ILE A 81 -18.70 -17.22 -35.88
C ILE A 81 -17.31 -17.29 -35.26
N ASN A 82 -17.07 -16.59 -34.15
CA ASN A 82 -15.88 -16.81 -33.34
C ASN A 82 -16.17 -17.84 -32.25
N VAL A 83 -15.64 -19.05 -32.44
CA VAL A 83 -15.66 -20.13 -31.45
C VAL A 83 -14.67 -19.77 -30.33
N LEU A 84 -15.19 -19.42 -29.16
CA LEU A 84 -14.39 -19.27 -27.94
C LEU A 84 -14.61 -20.49 -27.05
N CYS A 85 -13.55 -21.30 -26.89
CA CYS A 85 -13.54 -22.44 -25.99
C CYS A 85 -13.66 -21.98 -24.53
N PHE A 86 -14.82 -22.23 -23.91
CA PHE A 86 -14.99 -22.06 -22.47
C PHE A 86 -14.54 -23.33 -21.73
N ALA A 87 -13.41 -23.25 -21.02
CA ALA A 87 -13.05 -24.24 -20.01
C ALA A 87 -14.03 -24.13 -18.82
N ARG A 88 -14.91 -25.11 -18.68
CA ARG A 88 -16.05 -25.10 -17.74
C ARG A 88 -15.66 -25.74 -16.41
N ALA A 89 -15.02 -24.98 -15.53
CA ALA A 89 -14.75 -25.41 -14.15
C ALA A 89 -16.03 -25.31 -13.31
N HIS A 90 -16.70 -26.44 -13.07
CA HIS A 90 -17.76 -26.54 -12.07
C HIS A 90 -17.16 -26.55 -10.66
N TRP A 91 -17.71 -25.73 -9.76
CA TRP A 91 -17.37 -25.74 -8.34
C TRP A 91 -18.67 -26.03 -7.56
N PRO A 92 -18.81 -27.20 -6.91
CA PRO A 92 -19.97 -27.47 -6.07
C PRO A 92 -19.87 -26.65 -4.78
N LEU A 93 -21.01 -26.11 -4.35
CA LEU A 93 -21.20 -25.58 -3.01
C LEU A 93 -21.52 -26.77 -2.09
N GLU A 94 -20.77 -26.96 -1.02
CA GLU A 94 -21.28 -27.66 0.17
C GLU A 94 -21.17 -26.77 1.39
N ILE A 95 -22.24 -26.81 2.19
CA ILE A 95 -22.37 -26.17 3.48
C ILE A 95 -22.13 -27.26 4.52
N SER A 96 -21.15 -27.08 5.40
CA SER A 96 -20.91 -27.99 6.52
C SER A 96 -20.97 -27.24 7.84
N TYR A 97 -21.96 -27.58 8.66
CA TYR A 97 -22.02 -27.17 10.05
C TYR A 97 -20.86 -27.80 10.82
N LEU A 98 -20.13 -27.01 11.61
CA LEU A 98 -19.19 -27.53 12.61
C LEU A 98 -19.84 -27.46 13.99
N LYS A 99 -20.31 -28.63 14.43
CA LYS A 99 -20.74 -28.92 15.80
C LYS A 99 -19.47 -29.17 16.63
N LEU A 100 -19.29 -28.45 17.73
CA LEU A 100 -18.22 -28.71 18.70
C LEU A 100 -18.81 -29.36 19.95
N GLU A 101 -18.67 -30.67 20.03
CA GLU A 101 -18.78 -31.43 21.28
C GLU A 101 -17.36 -31.79 21.73
N THR A 102 -17.03 -31.49 22.99
CA THR A 102 -15.89 -32.08 23.69
C THR A 102 -16.40 -32.69 24.98
N THR A 103 -16.45 -34.02 25.00
CA THR A 103 -16.40 -34.86 26.20
C THR A 103 -15.07 -34.63 26.93
N ASP A 104 -14.82 -35.10 28.15
CA ASP A 104 -15.61 -35.47 29.35
C ASP A 104 -14.54 -35.97 30.35
N SER A 105 -14.71 -35.77 31.68
CA SER A 105 -14.03 -36.49 32.80
C SER A 105 -13.94 -35.63 34.06
N ASN A 106 -14.77 -35.93 35.06
CA ASN A 106 -14.30 -36.58 36.30
C ASN A 106 -15.44 -36.87 37.29
N LYS A 107 -15.31 -37.97 38.03
CA LYS A 107 -16.38 -38.58 38.84
C LYS A 107 -15.85 -39.07 40.19
N ALA A 108 -16.38 -38.51 41.29
CA ALA A 108 -16.34 -39.02 42.66
C ALA A 108 -17.47 -38.30 43.44
N GLN A 109 -18.46 -38.95 44.08
CA GLN A 109 -18.40 -39.71 45.34
C GLN A 109 -17.61 -38.94 46.44
N GLY A 110 -18.15 -38.50 47.58
CA GLY A 110 -19.52 -38.47 48.13
C GLY A 110 -19.58 -38.97 49.58
N THR A 111 -20.14 -38.18 50.54
CA THR A 111 -20.62 -38.65 51.88
C THR A 111 -21.33 -37.52 52.66
N LYS A 112 -22.09 -37.86 53.72
CA LYS A 112 -22.94 -36.96 54.54
C LYS A 112 -22.37 -36.70 55.96
N GLN A 113 -22.64 -35.53 56.54
CA GLN A 113 -23.01 -35.25 57.96
C GLN A 113 -23.30 -33.73 58.07
N VAL A 114 -24.43 -33.16 58.53
CA VAL A 114 -25.43 -33.39 59.61
C VAL A 114 -25.24 -32.44 60.80
N LEU A 115 -26.17 -31.48 60.93
CA LEU A 115 -26.46 -30.59 62.09
C LEU A 115 -25.40 -29.50 62.43
N ARG A 116 -25.74 -28.32 62.97
CA ARG A 116 -26.92 -27.94 63.79
C ARG A 116 -27.28 -26.43 63.65
N HIS A 117 -28.56 -26.09 63.81
CA HIS A 117 -29.09 -24.71 63.79
C HIS A 117 -28.61 -23.81 64.95
N LYS A 118 -28.61 -22.49 64.70
CA LYS A 118 -29.25 -21.46 65.55
C LYS A 118 -29.77 -20.28 64.69
N ASN A 119 -30.78 -19.58 65.19
CA ASN A 119 -31.70 -18.73 64.40
C ASN A 119 -31.23 -17.28 64.22
N LEU A 120 -31.76 -16.55 63.23
CA LEU A 120 -32.69 -15.41 63.45
C LEU A 120 -33.17 -14.72 62.15
N ALA A 121 -34.48 -14.46 62.11
CA ALA A 121 -35.25 -13.43 61.36
C ALA A 121 -34.93 -13.04 59.89
N VAL A 122 -35.99 -13.07 59.06
CA VAL A 122 -36.08 -12.44 57.73
C VAL A 122 -36.56 -10.99 57.88
N PRO A 123 -36.00 -10.03 57.12
CA PRO A 123 -36.88 -9.23 56.26
C PRO A 123 -36.31 -8.95 54.85
N ARG A 124 -37.24 -8.95 53.88
CA ARG A 124 -37.24 -8.32 52.52
C ARG A 124 -35.91 -7.89 51.86
N ALA A 125 -35.74 -8.36 50.62
CA ALA A 125 -34.74 -7.89 49.68
C ALA A 125 -34.85 -6.38 49.33
N PRO A 126 -33.71 -5.68 49.14
CA PRO A 126 -33.58 -4.60 48.17
C PRO A 126 -33.20 -5.14 46.77
N ALA A 127 -33.31 -4.29 45.76
CA ALA A 127 -33.30 -4.68 44.36
C ALA A 127 -31.93 -5.14 43.80
N GLN A 128 -32.00 -5.78 42.63
CA GLN A 128 -30.87 -6.11 41.77
C GLN A 128 -30.02 -4.86 41.47
N ALA A 129 -28.69 -5.00 41.61
CA ALA A 129 -27.72 -4.12 40.96
C ALA A 129 -26.85 -4.97 40.03
N GLY A 130 -27.38 -5.24 38.83
CA GLY A 130 -26.65 -5.95 37.78
C GLY A 130 -25.67 -5.02 37.06
N ASN A 131 -24.55 -4.67 37.70
CA ASN A 131 -23.52 -3.86 37.06
C ASN A 131 -22.76 -4.71 36.03
N SER A 132 -23.19 -4.51 34.79
CA SER A 132 -22.75 -5.14 33.56
C SER A 132 -21.23 -5.16 33.38
N SER A 133 -20.72 -6.29 32.87
CA SER A 133 -19.34 -6.46 32.39
C SER A 133 -18.90 -5.43 31.32
N LEU A 134 -19.84 -4.69 30.72
CA LEU A 134 -19.57 -3.57 29.83
C LEU A 134 -18.97 -2.35 30.56
N GLU A 135 -19.33 -2.13 31.83
CA GLU A 135 -18.78 -1.03 32.64
C GLU A 135 -17.32 -1.32 33.04
N THR A 136 -17.01 -2.57 33.40
CA THR A 136 -15.65 -3.01 33.72
C THR A 136 -14.73 -2.98 32.48
N PHE A 137 -15.26 -3.27 31.30
CA PHE A 137 -14.50 -3.20 30.05
C PHE A 137 -14.21 -1.74 29.63
N THR A 138 -15.18 -0.84 29.78
CA THR A 138 -15.01 0.58 29.43
C THR A 138 -14.12 1.34 30.42
N THR A 139 -14.02 0.93 31.69
CA THR A 139 -13.04 1.49 32.64
C THR A 139 -11.61 1.05 32.31
N LEU A 140 -11.37 -0.25 32.07
CA LEU A 140 -10.06 -0.76 31.65
C LEU A 140 -9.54 -0.10 30.35
N GLN A 141 -10.44 0.18 29.40
CA GLN A 141 -10.11 0.90 28.17
C GLN A 141 -9.80 2.39 28.41
N LYS A 142 -10.57 3.08 29.26
CA LYS A 142 -10.29 4.46 29.66
C LYS A 142 -8.90 4.57 30.28
N GLU A 143 -8.58 3.69 31.23
CA GLU A 143 -7.24 3.59 31.80
C GLU A 143 -6.18 3.34 30.73
N SER A 144 -6.44 2.43 29.79
CA SER A 144 -5.50 2.09 28.71
C SER A 144 -5.14 3.31 27.85
N CYS A 145 -6.10 4.16 27.46
CA CYS A 145 -5.80 5.40 26.73
C CYS A 145 -5.10 6.46 27.59
N HIS A 146 -5.45 6.61 28.86
CA HIS A 146 -4.84 7.62 29.75
C HIS A 146 -3.41 7.27 30.17
N ARG A 147 -3.11 5.97 30.35
CA ARG A 147 -1.80 5.40 30.73
C ARG A 147 -0.71 5.60 29.66
N LEU A 148 -1.09 5.93 28.43
CA LEU A 148 -0.15 6.28 27.36
C LEU A 148 0.32 7.73 27.54
N GLU A 149 1.36 7.93 28.36
CA GLU A 149 1.93 9.24 28.68
C GLU A 149 2.44 10.00 27.43
N TYR A 150 2.83 9.27 26.39
CA TYR A 150 3.29 9.83 25.12
C TYR A 150 2.17 10.42 24.22
N LEU A 151 0.89 10.20 24.55
CA LEU A 151 -0.24 10.80 23.83
C LEU A 151 -0.57 12.19 24.39
N VAL A 152 -0.72 13.18 23.50
CA VAL A 152 -1.23 14.50 23.91
C VAL A 152 -2.72 14.44 24.23
N GLU A 153 -3.24 15.40 25.00
CA GLU A 153 -4.63 15.39 25.48
C GLU A 153 -5.67 15.23 24.37
N ARG A 154 -5.48 15.89 23.21
CA ARG A 154 -6.35 15.72 22.03
C ARG A 154 -6.32 14.28 21.48
N GLN A 155 -5.17 13.60 21.51
CA GLN A 155 -5.07 12.19 21.09
C GLN A 155 -5.73 11.25 22.10
N LYS A 156 -5.63 11.54 23.41
CA LYS A 156 -6.36 10.80 24.46
C LYS A 156 -7.87 10.90 24.26
N GLN A 157 -8.40 12.10 24.04
CA GLN A 157 -9.83 12.32 23.71
C GLN A 157 -10.30 11.50 22.49
N LEU A 158 -9.48 11.40 21.44
CA LEU A 158 -9.79 10.60 20.25
C LEU A 158 -9.69 9.09 20.50
N CYS A 159 -8.72 8.65 21.31
CA CYS A 159 -8.57 7.25 21.76
C CYS A 159 -9.80 6.78 22.56
N LEU A 160 -10.41 7.69 23.31
CA LEU A 160 -11.59 7.43 24.15
C LEU A 160 -12.93 7.36 23.38
N LEU A 161 -12.96 7.60 22.08
CA LEU A 161 -14.19 7.57 21.29
C LEU A 161 -14.82 6.16 21.23
N SER A 162 -14.02 5.11 21.03
CA SER A 162 -14.46 3.70 21.03
C SER A 162 -13.34 2.77 21.50
N ASP A 163 -13.73 1.65 22.10
CA ASP A 163 -12.88 0.51 22.49
C ASP A 163 -11.96 -0.02 21.39
N ARG A 164 -12.40 0.05 20.13
CA ARG A 164 -11.64 -0.43 18.98
C ARG A 164 -10.67 0.59 18.42
N VAL A 165 -10.77 1.87 18.81
CA VAL A 165 -9.88 2.92 18.28
C VAL A 165 -8.42 2.56 18.55
N LEU A 166 -8.05 2.15 19.77
CA LEU A 166 -6.66 1.81 20.09
C LEU A 166 -6.12 0.62 19.25
N GLN A 167 -6.96 -0.38 18.97
CA GLN A 167 -6.60 -1.53 18.12
C GLN A 167 -6.43 -1.09 16.64
N VAL A 168 -7.26 -0.16 16.16
CA VAL A 168 -7.16 0.43 14.81
C VAL A 168 -5.92 1.33 14.70
N LEU A 169 -5.59 2.10 15.74
CA LEU A 169 -4.34 2.89 15.83
C LEU A 169 -3.11 1.98 15.72
N GLN A 170 -3.06 0.90 16.51
CA GLN A 170 -1.97 -0.09 16.47
C GLN A 170 -1.86 -0.76 15.10
N THR A 171 -2.99 -1.13 14.49
CA THR A 171 -3.03 -1.71 13.13
C THR A 171 -2.47 -0.74 12.09
N GLY A 172 -2.86 0.53 12.15
CA GLY A 172 -2.35 1.57 11.24
C GLY A 172 -0.85 1.84 11.42
N ALA A 173 -0.37 1.85 12.67
CA ALA A 173 1.05 2.03 12.98
C ALA A 173 1.91 0.84 12.50
N GLY A 174 1.47 -0.40 12.75
CA GLY A 174 2.14 -1.60 12.26
C GLY A 174 2.24 -1.63 10.72
N GLN A 175 1.13 -1.33 10.04
CA GLN A 175 1.10 -1.21 8.58
C GLN A 175 2.01 -0.11 8.03
N ALA A 176 2.17 1.02 8.76
CA ALA A 176 3.12 2.07 8.39
C ALA A 176 4.57 1.59 8.51
N VAL A 177 4.91 0.87 9.59
CA VAL A 177 6.26 0.31 9.81
C VAL A 177 6.60 -0.73 8.75
N GLU A 178 5.72 -1.71 8.51
CA GLU A 178 5.92 -2.77 7.50
C GLU A 178 6.14 -2.17 6.10
N GLU A 179 5.33 -1.19 5.71
CA GLU A 179 5.46 -0.55 4.40
C GLU A 179 6.70 0.35 4.31
N CYS A 180 7.07 1.04 5.39
CA CYS A 180 8.28 1.85 5.45
C CYS A 180 9.54 0.98 5.30
N GLN A 181 9.62 -0.12 6.07
CA GLN A 181 10.70 -1.10 5.97
C GLN A 181 10.74 -1.75 4.60
N TYR A 182 9.59 -2.06 3.99
CA TYR A 182 9.54 -2.57 2.63
C TYR A 182 10.12 -1.59 1.61
N GLN A 183 9.72 -0.31 1.64
CA GLN A 183 10.21 0.70 0.69
C GLN A 183 11.72 0.96 0.87
N PHE A 184 12.22 0.97 2.12
CA PHE A 184 13.60 1.31 2.44
C PHE A 184 14.55 0.12 2.65
N ARG A 185 14.09 -1.13 2.46
CA ARG A 185 14.88 -2.38 2.66
C ARG A 185 16.27 -2.40 2.00
N HIS A 186 16.44 -1.68 0.89
CA HIS A 186 17.69 -1.58 0.11
C HIS A 186 18.44 -0.26 0.29
N SER A 187 17.88 0.71 1.01
CA SER A 187 18.50 2.01 1.32
C SER A 187 19.40 1.89 2.55
N ARG A 188 20.37 2.81 2.73
CA ARG A 188 21.29 2.82 3.89
C ARG A 188 20.57 2.99 5.22
N TRP A 189 19.62 3.92 5.28
CA TRP A 189 18.56 3.89 6.28
C TRP A 189 17.44 2.97 5.79
N ASN A 190 17.04 1.98 6.61
CA ASN A 190 16.09 0.92 6.23
C ASN A 190 14.74 0.98 6.98
N CYS A 191 14.45 2.09 7.65
CA CYS A 191 13.27 2.25 8.51
C CYS A 191 13.14 1.21 9.64
N SER A 192 14.28 0.78 10.20
CA SER A 192 14.33 0.02 11.46
C SER A 192 13.66 0.80 12.60
N THR A 193 12.77 0.15 13.33
CA THR A 193 12.22 0.69 14.59
C THR A 193 13.23 0.49 15.73
N VAL A 194 13.18 1.36 16.74
CA VAL A 194 14.04 1.28 17.93
C VAL A 194 13.15 0.94 19.13
N ALA A 195 13.43 -0.18 19.80
CA ALA A 195 12.55 -0.73 20.84
C ALA A 195 12.42 0.16 22.10
N ASN A 196 13.40 1.02 22.36
CA ASN A 196 13.49 1.84 23.57
C ASN A 196 13.15 3.33 23.35
N SER A 197 12.55 3.71 22.21
CA SER A 197 12.11 5.09 21.96
C SER A 197 10.60 5.26 22.12
N THR A 198 10.19 6.40 22.69
CA THR A 198 8.78 6.80 22.84
C THR A 198 8.07 7.01 21.49
N ASP A 199 8.81 7.42 20.47
CA ASP A 199 8.33 7.50 19.08
C ASP A 199 8.68 6.20 18.32
N ILE A 200 7.70 5.63 17.62
CA ILE A 200 7.78 4.30 16.95
C ILE A 200 8.92 4.21 15.92
N PHE A 201 9.25 5.33 15.26
CA PHE A 201 10.31 5.40 14.23
C PHE A 201 11.67 5.90 14.78
N GLY A 202 11.79 6.10 16.10
CA GLY A 202 13.05 6.42 16.75
C GLY A 202 13.72 7.72 16.28
N GLY A 203 15.05 7.70 16.22
CA GLY A 203 15.89 8.89 15.99
C GLY A 203 15.64 9.61 14.66
N VAL A 204 15.08 8.96 13.63
CA VAL A 204 14.86 9.58 12.31
C VAL A 204 13.96 10.82 12.39
N LEU A 205 13.00 10.83 13.33
CA LEU A 205 12.06 11.94 13.51
C LEU A 205 12.69 13.18 14.17
N LYS A 206 13.91 13.06 14.72
CA LYS A 206 14.68 14.21 15.22
C LYS A 206 15.24 15.07 14.09
N PHE A 207 15.47 14.50 12.91
CA PHE A 207 16.02 15.21 11.75
C PHE A 207 14.92 15.78 10.87
N LYS A 208 15.13 16.96 10.30
CA LYS A 208 14.20 17.57 9.36
C LYS A 208 14.45 17.13 7.91
N SER A 209 14.80 15.85 7.75
CA SER A 209 15.30 15.24 6.52
C SER A 209 14.21 14.70 5.60
N ARG A 210 14.61 14.12 4.46
CA ARG A 210 13.68 13.48 3.52
C ARG A 210 13.03 12.22 4.12
N GLU A 211 13.75 11.50 4.95
CA GLU A 211 13.33 10.25 5.58
C GLU A 211 12.20 10.52 6.58
N SER A 212 12.34 11.53 7.45
CA SER A 212 11.26 11.94 8.36
C SER A 212 10.05 12.48 7.58
N ALA A 213 10.27 13.26 6.52
CA ALA A 213 9.19 13.71 5.64
C ALA A 213 8.37 12.54 5.03
N PHE A 214 9.04 11.46 4.63
CA PHE A 214 8.37 10.23 4.18
C PHE A 214 7.63 9.52 5.33
N VAL A 215 8.25 9.37 6.51
CA VAL A 215 7.64 8.71 7.68
C VAL A 215 6.37 9.42 8.13
N HIS A 216 6.38 10.76 8.22
CA HIS A 216 5.20 11.57 8.55
C HIS A 216 4.07 11.36 7.54
N ALA A 217 4.38 11.41 6.24
CA ALA A 217 3.40 11.17 5.18
C ALA A 217 2.85 9.74 5.17
N LEU A 218 3.69 8.72 5.38
CA LEU A 218 3.25 7.32 5.40
C LEU A 218 2.43 7.02 6.66
N SER A 219 2.81 7.56 7.82
CA SER A 219 2.07 7.38 9.07
C SER A 219 0.68 8.01 9.01
N SER A 220 0.55 9.23 8.50
CA SER A 220 -0.75 9.88 8.32
C SER A 220 -1.64 9.15 7.30
N ALA A 221 -1.03 8.63 6.22
CA ALA A 221 -1.69 7.84 5.19
C ALA A 221 -2.20 6.50 5.73
N ALA A 222 -1.35 5.75 6.44
CA ALA A 222 -1.68 4.46 7.01
C ALA A 222 -2.78 4.58 8.07
N LEU A 223 -2.73 5.59 8.94
CA LEU A 223 -3.82 5.82 9.90
C LEU A 223 -5.14 6.18 9.21
N ALA A 224 -5.12 7.07 8.21
CA ALA A 224 -6.32 7.41 7.45
C ALA A 224 -6.93 6.21 6.71
N HIS A 225 -6.07 5.29 6.25
CA HIS A 225 -6.44 4.06 5.58
C HIS A 225 -7.02 3.02 6.55
N ALA A 226 -6.36 2.78 7.68
CA ALA A 226 -6.80 1.84 8.72
C ALA A 226 -8.17 2.25 9.30
N VAL A 227 -8.35 3.52 9.66
CA VAL A 227 -9.63 4.03 10.20
C VAL A 227 -10.75 3.93 9.18
N ALA A 228 -10.53 4.39 7.94
CA ALA A 228 -11.55 4.30 6.88
C ALA A 228 -11.92 2.84 6.55
N ARG A 229 -11.00 1.90 6.74
CA ARG A 229 -11.25 0.46 6.62
C ARG A 229 -12.06 -0.09 7.79
N ALA A 230 -11.71 0.24 9.03
CA ALA A 230 -12.45 -0.14 10.23
C ALA A 230 -13.92 0.32 10.16
N CYS A 231 -14.15 1.58 9.77
CA CYS A 231 -15.48 2.14 9.50
C CYS A 231 -16.29 1.33 8.47
N SER A 232 -15.64 0.83 7.42
CA SER A 232 -16.30 0.06 6.36
C SER A 232 -16.67 -1.37 6.76
N ARG A 233 -16.07 -1.88 7.84
CA ARG A 233 -16.31 -3.20 8.43
C ARG A 233 -17.29 -3.16 9.60
N GLY A 234 -17.63 -1.97 10.10
CA GLY A 234 -18.42 -1.81 11.33
C GLY A 234 -17.62 -2.07 12.60
N GLU A 235 -16.29 -1.91 12.56
CA GLU A 235 -15.41 -2.03 13.75
C GLU A 235 -15.46 -0.77 14.65
N LEU A 236 -16.03 0.34 14.17
CA LEU A 236 -16.15 1.63 14.86
C LEU A 236 -17.60 2.12 14.75
N ASN A 237 -18.13 2.74 15.81
CA ASN A 237 -19.54 3.15 15.88
C ASN A 237 -19.77 4.58 15.35
N GLU A 238 -18.71 5.39 15.32
CA GLU A 238 -18.74 6.83 15.03
C GLU A 238 -18.75 7.12 13.51
N CYS A 239 -18.66 6.07 12.68
CA CYS A 239 -18.54 6.15 11.23
C CYS A 239 -19.17 4.95 10.53
N SER A 240 -19.38 5.08 9.21
CA SER A 240 -19.93 4.02 8.37
C SER A 240 -19.50 4.21 6.90
N CYS A 241 -20.06 3.41 6.00
CA CYS A 241 -19.81 3.50 4.56
C CYS A 241 -20.20 4.88 3.97
N ASP A 242 -19.46 5.36 2.97
CA ASP A 242 -19.74 6.65 2.30
C ASP A 242 -21.08 6.62 1.52
N ALA A 243 -22.16 7.05 2.18
CA ALA A 243 -23.48 7.18 1.56
C ALA A 243 -23.54 8.24 0.45
N ARG A 244 -22.60 9.21 0.42
CA ARG A 244 -22.64 10.35 -0.52
C ARG A 244 -22.33 9.92 -1.95
N VAL A 245 -21.71 8.75 -2.15
CA VAL A 245 -21.52 8.18 -3.49
C VAL A 245 -22.84 7.90 -4.18
N ARG A 246 -23.85 7.43 -3.42
CA ARG A 246 -25.18 7.03 -3.93
C ARG A 246 -25.99 8.22 -4.47
N LYS A 247 -25.63 9.46 -4.11
CA LYS A 247 -26.22 10.70 -4.66
C LYS A 247 -25.86 10.95 -6.14
N ARG A 248 -24.96 10.16 -6.73
CA ARG A 248 -24.53 10.28 -8.14
C ARG A 248 -25.10 9.13 -8.97
N THR A 249 -25.88 9.41 -10.00
CA THR A 249 -26.47 8.40 -10.89
C THR A 249 -25.56 8.11 -12.10
N PRO A 250 -24.92 6.93 -12.21
CA PRO A 250 -24.09 6.57 -13.36
C PRO A 250 -24.92 5.97 -14.49
N ARG A 251 -24.51 6.16 -15.76
CA ARG A 251 -25.26 5.66 -16.94
C ARG A 251 -25.10 4.16 -17.24
N HIS A 252 -24.04 3.51 -16.76
CA HIS A 252 -23.63 2.15 -17.20
C HIS A 252 -23.33 1.17 -16.06
N TRP A 253 -23.76 1.50 -14.84
CA TRP A 253 -23.58 0.72 -13.61
C TRP A 253 -24.32 1.42 -12.45
N GLN A 254 -24.61 0.68 -11.39
CA GLN A 254 -25.30 1.20 -10.20
C GLN A 254 -24.39 1.21 -8.97
N TRP A 255 -24.57 2.17 -8.06
CA TRP A 255 -23.87 2.12 -6.77
C TRP A 255 -24.52 1.06 -5.87
N GLY A 256 -23.70 0.26 -5.19
CA GLY A 256 -24.16 -0.67 -4.17
C GLY A 256 -23.04 -1.04 -3.22
N GLY A 257 -23.29 -2.03 -2.35
CA GLY A 257 -22.34 -2.44 -1.31
C GLY A 257 -21.96 -1.30 -0.34
N CYS A 258 -20.82 -1.50 0.32
CA CYS A 258 -20.16 -0.50 1.16
C CYS A 258 -19.05 0.19 0.36
N SER A 259 -19.06 1.53 0.34
CA SER A 259 -17.92 2.33 -0.15
C SER A 259 -17.10 2.82 1.04
N GLU A 260 -15.80 2.52 1.09
CA GLU A 260 -14.91 2.94 2.19
C GLU A 260 -14.82 4.48 2.27
N ASP A 261 -15.16 5.07 3.42
CA ASP A 261 -15.16 6.53 3.63
C ASP A 261 -13.77 7.08 4.02
N ILE A 262 -12.92 7.26 3.00
CA ILE A 262 -11.61 7.90 3.18
C ILE A 262 -11.70 9.36 3.69
N ARG A 263 -12.85 10.05 3.60
CA ARG A 263 -12.94 11.43 4.13
C ARG A 263 -12.96 11.41 5.66
N TYR A 264 -13.68 10.46 6.24
CA TYR A 264 -13.66 10.25 7.68
C TYR A 264 -12.24 9.82 8.14
N GLY A 265 -11.59 8.91 7.41
CA GLY A 265 -10.20 8.55 7.66
C GLY A 265 -9.21 9.72 7.57
N GLU A 266 -9.30 10.55 6.53
CA GLU A 266 -8.48 11.78 6.41
C GLU A 266 -8.75 12.78 7.55
N MET A 267 -9.99 12.86 8.04
CA MET A 267 -10.38 13.74 9.16
C MET A 267 -9.80 13.22 10.47
N PHE A 268 -10.02 11.94 10.82
CA PHE A 268 -9.48 11.33 12.03
C PHE A 268 -7.94 11.39 12.05
N SER A 269 -7.28 11.04 10.94
CA SER A 269 -5.82 11.14 10.80
C SER A 269 -5.32 12.58 10.95
N ARG A 270 -6.09 13.58 10.51
CA ARG A 270 -5.76 14.99 10.76
C ARG A 270 -5.87 15.33 12.23
N ASP A 271 -7.01 15.04 12.85
CA ASP A 271 -7.25 15.35 14.26
C ASP A 271 -6.31 14.60 15.23
N PHE A 272 -5.81 13.41 14.84
CA PHE A 272 -4.93 12.58 15.67
C PHE A 272 -3.44 12.86 15.43
N VAL A 273 -2.95 12.82 14.18
CA VAL A 273 -1.51 12.97 13.89
C VAL A 273 -1.07 14.43 14.02
N ASP A 274 -1.88 15.36 13.51
CA ASP A 274 -1.52 16.79 13.51
C ASP A 274 -1.65 17.42 14.91
N ALA A 275 -2.17 16.70 15.92
CA ALA A 275 -2.34 17.19 17.29
C ALA A 275 -1.02 17.40 18.06
N LYS A 276 0.07 16.72 17.65
CA LYS A 276 1.43 16.92 18.21
C LYS A 276 2.19 18.05 17.50
N GLU A 277 1.66 18.58 16.39
CA GLU A 277 2.40 19.45 15.46
C GLU A 277 2.07 20.94 15.63
N ASP A 278 3.07 21.74 16.00
CA ASP A 278 2.92 23.20 16.13
C ASP A 278 3.16 23.94 14.80
N LYS A 279 2.13 24.65 14.33
CA LYS A 279 2.14 25.48 13.11
C LYS A 279 3.12 26.64 13.17
N ASP A 280 3.45 27.11 14.37
CA ASP A 280 4.35 28.23 14.58
C ASP A 280 5.82 27.79 14.63
N THR A 281 6.11 26.48 14.71
CA THR A 281 7.47 25.91 14.49
C THR A 281 7.75 25.63 13.01
N ASP A 282 9.05 25.55 12.65
CA ASP A 282 9.47 25.14 11.31
C ASP A 282 9.20 23.66 11.06
N VAL A 283 9.53 22.82 12.06
CA VAL A 283 9.27 21.38 12.09
C VAL A 283 7.79 21.06 11.92
N GLY A 284 6.91 21.62 12.76
CA GLY A 284 5.48 21.34 12.67
C GLY A 284 4.87 21.83 11.36
N LEU A 285 5.31 22.98 10.81
CA LEU A 285 4.87 23.42 9.49
C LEU A 285 5.28 22.46 8.35
N MET A 286 6.46 21.85 8.44
CA MET A 286 6.94 20.80 7.54
C MET A 286 6.12 19.51 7.72
N ASN A 287 5.95 19.03 8.95
CA ASN A 287 5.23 17.80 9.29
C ASN A 287 3.76 17.88 8.85
N LEU A 288 3.08 18.99 9.13
CA LEU A 288 1.70 19.23 8.67
C LEU A 288 1.55 19.19 7.14
N HIS A 289 2.57 19.63 6.40
CA HIS A 289 2.60 19.53 4.94
C HIS A 289 2.70 18.07 4.49
N ASN A 290 3.65 17.33 5.05
CA ASN A 290 3.92 15.93 4.72
C ASN A 290 2.74 15.02 5.15
N ASN A 291 2.16 15.24 6.33
CA ASN A 291 0.96 14.56 6.81
C ASN A 291 -0.21 14.75 5.83
N GLU A 292 -0.42 15.96 5.30
CA GLU A 292 -1.48 16.23 4.32
C GLU A 292 -1.17 15.63 2.93
N ALA A 293 0.10 15.59 2.51
CA ALA A 293 0.53 14.90 1.29
C ALA A 293 0.28 13.38 1.38
N GLY A 294 0.56 12.77 2.54
CA GLY A 294 0.24 11.38 2.86
C GLY A 294 -1.24 11.04 2.75
N ARG A 295 -2.10 11.77 3.47
CA ARG A 295 -3.56 11.64 3.40
C ARG A 295 -4.09 11.73 1.95
N ARG A 296 -3.57 12.68 1.17
CA ARG A 296 -3.88 12.83 -0.27
C ARG A 296 -3.41 11.65 -1.12
N ALA A 297 -2.29 11.02 -0.79
CA ALA A 297 -1.79 9.86 -1.53
C ALA A 297 -2.78 8.69 -1.48
N VAL A 298 -3.45 8.48 -0.34
CA VAL A 298 -4.56 7.51 -0.19
C VAL A 298 -5.80 7.95 -0.97
N ARG A 299 -6.31 9.16 -0.72
CA ARG A 299 -7.57 9.64 -1.32
C ARG A 299 -7.52 9.70 -2.85
N SER A 300 -6.38 10.06 -3.43
CA SER A 300 -6.17 10.09 -4.89
C SER A 300 -6.13 8.69 -5.53
N ARG A 301 -5.86 7.64 -4.75
CA ARG A 301 -5.76 6.24 -5.19
C ARG A 301 -6.98 5.37 -4.88
N MET A 302 -8.05 5.96 -4.36
CA MET A 302 -9.34 5.27 -4.20
C MET A 302 -9.84 4.69 -5.52
N GLN A 303 -10.01 3.37 -5.55
CA GLN A 303 -10.42 2.62 -6.73
C GLN A 303 -11.95 2.50 -6.80
N ARG A 304 -12.50 2.33 -7.99
CA ARG A 304 -13.89 1.86 -8.19
C ARG A 304 -13.83 0.38 -8.54
N VAL A 305 -14.33 -0.46 -7.65
CA VAL A 305 -14.45 -1.91 -7.87
C VAL A 305 -15.89 -2.22 -8.22
N CYS A 306 -16.10 -3.13 -9.17
CA CYS A 306 -17.42 -3.52 -9.66
C CYS A 306 -17.58 -5.05 -9.61
N LYS A 307 -18.78 -5.52 -9.25
CA LYS A 307 -19.22 -6.90 -9.46
C LYS A 307 -20.23 -6.94 -10.60
N CYS A 308 -20.09 -7.92 -11.49
CA CYS A 308 -21.02 -8.17 -12.59
C CYS A 308 -22.11 -9.16 -12.14
N HIS A 309 -23.35 -8.90 -12.57
CA HIS A 309 -24.57 -9.58 -12.14
C HIS A 309 -25.48 -9.91 -13.35
N GLY A 310 -24.90 -10.26 -14.49
CA GLY A 310 -25.62 -10.77 -15.66
C GLY A 310 -25.59 -12.30 -15.74
N MET A 311 -26.44 -12.85 -16.62
CA MET A 311 -26.50 -14.28 -16.93
C MET A 311 -25.10 -14.83 -17.22
N SER A 312 -24.76 -15.99 -16.65
CA SER A 312 -23.47 -16.67 -16.82
C SER A 312 -22.24 -15.80 -16.50
N GLY A 313 -22.37 -14.83 -15.59
CA GLY A 313 -21.28 -13.93 -15.18
C GLY A 313 -21.06 -12.73 -16.10
N SER A 314 -21.94 -12.50 -17.08
CA SER A 314 -21.87 -11.34 -17.97
C SER A 314 -22.03 -10.00 -17.22
N CYS A 315 -21.51 -8.92 -17.79
CA CYS A 315 -21.50 -7.58 -17.19
C CYS A 315 -22.64 -6.66 -17.67
N SER A 316 -23.77 -7.22 -18.12
CA SER A 316 -24.95 -6.46 -18.56
C SER A 316 -25.51 -5.57 -17.45
N VAL A 317 -25.60 -6.12 -16.23
CA VAL A 317 -25.78 -5.36 -14.99
C VAL A 317 -24.48 -5.46 -14.19
N ARG A 318 -24.01 -4.34 -13.65
CA ARG A 318 -22.88 -4.31 -12.72
C ARG A 318 -23.08 -3.28 -11.62
N VAL A 319 -22.70 -3.66 -10.41
CA VAL A 319 -22.83 -2.87 -9.19
C VAL A 319 -21.42 -2.53 -8.72
N CYS A 320 -21.16 -1.26 -8.41
CA CYS A 320 -19.82 -0.81 -8.01
C CYS A 320 -19.82 -0.01 -6.71
N TRP A 321 -18.67 -0.02 -6.04
CA TRP A 321 -18.37 0.72 -4.83
C TRP A 321 -16.97 1.35 -4.90
N ARG A 322 -16.68 2.30 -4.01
CA ARG A 322 -15.33 2.82 -3.81
C ARG A 322 -14.57 1.93 -2.84
N ARG A 323 -13.34 1.57 -3.20
CA ARG A 323 -12.42 0.79 -2.36
C ARG A 323 -11.12 1.57 -2.11
N LEU A 324 -10.60 1.50 -0.90
CA LEU A 324 -9.25 1.92 -0.53
C LEU A 324 -8.23 1.10 -1.34
N PRO A 325 -7.11 1.71 -1.77
CA PRO A 325 -6.02 0.98 -2.41
C PRO A 325 -5.39 -0.05 -1.45
N GLN A 326 -4.57 -0.95 -1.98
CA GLN A 326 -3.57 -1.64 -1.16
C GLN A 326 -2.55 -0.61 -0.66
N LEU A 327 -2.06 -0.73 0.59
CA LEU A 327 -1.15 0.28 1.15
C LEU A 327 0.17 0.36 0.37
N ARG A 328 0.64 -0.76 -0.20
CA ARG A 328 1.76 -0.82 -1.15
C ARG A 328 1.70 0.25 -2.25
N LEU A 329 0.55 0.40 -2.91
CA LEU A 329 0.35 1.40 -3.98
C LEU A 329 0.40 2.86 -3.47
N VAL A 330 0.24 3.07 -2.17
CA VAL A 330 0.44 4.36 -1.50
C VAL A 330 1.90 4.53 -1.10
N GLY A 331 2.55 3.48 -0.57
CA GLY A 331 3.98 3.43 -0.27
C GLY A 331 4.85 3.71 -1.50
N ASP A 332 4.66 2.97 -2.59
CA ASP A 332 5.37 3.14 -3.87
C ASP A 332 5.26 4.60 -4.37
N ALA A 333 4.06 5.17 -4.22
CA ALA A 333 3.77 6.52 -4.64
C ALA A 333 4.37 7.61 -3.75
N LEU A 334 4.48 7.37 -2.44
CA LEU A 334 5.19 8.24 -1.52
C LEU A 334 6.71 8.11 -1.73
N ALA A 335 7.21 6.93 -2.10
CA ALA A 335 8.63 6.72 -2.43
C ALA A 335 9.04 7.56 -3.65
N THR A 336 8.23 7.59 -4.72
CA THR A 336 8.44 8.54 -5.85
C THR A 336 8.41 10.01 -5.42
N ARG A 337 7.65 10.37 -4.37
CA ARG A 337 7.62 11.76 -3.84
C ARG A 337 8.78 12.06 -2.89
N TYR A 338 9.38 11.04 -2.29
CA TYR A 338 10.59 11.11 -1.47
C TYR A 338 11.83 11.34 -2.35
N GLU A 339 11.97 10.60 -3.46
CA GLU A 339 13.05 10.81 -4.45
C GLU A 339 13.03 12.23 -5.01
N GLY A 340 11.83 12.75 -5.32
CA GLY A 340 11.60 14.12 -5.80
C GLY A 340 11.23 15.14 -4.71
N ALA A 341 11.58 14.89 -3.45
CA ALA A 341 11.23 15.79 -2.34
C ALA A 341 11.90 17.16 -2.50
N SER A 342 11.20 18.23 -2.09
CA SER A 342 11.69 19.61 -2.24
C SER A 342 12.37 20.12 -0.97
N HIS A 343 13.62 20.57 -1.09
CA HIS A 343 14.31 21.30 -0.02
C HIS A 343 13.67 22.68 0.15
N VAL A 344 13.17 22.97 1.35
CA VAL A 344 12.47 24.21 1.67
C VAL A 344 13.11 24.95 2.84
N LYS A 345 12.78 26.23 2.95
CA LYS A 345 12.99 27.07 4.12
C LYS A 345 11.69 27.73 4.54
N VAL A 346 11.56 28.05 5.82
CA VAL A 346 10.45 28.88 6.32
C VAL A 346 10.74 30.34 6.00
N VAL A 347 9.72 31.04 5.49
CA VAL A 347 9.75 32.51 5.37
C VAL A 347 8.55 33.12 6.09
N GLU A 348 8.78 34.23 6.76
CA GLU A 348 7.75 34.93 7.54
C GLU A 348 7.27 36.17 6.78
N ARG A 349 5.96 36.44 6.82
CA ARG A 349 5.38 37.63 6.17
C ARG A 349 4.89 38.62 7.21
N LYS A 350 5.60 39.74 7.38
CA LYS A 350 5.26 40.86 8.27
C LYS A 350 4.01 41.69 7.90
N ARG A 351 3.07 41.17 7.08
CA ARG A 351 1.86 41.93 6.64
C ARG A 351 0.59 41.37 7.28
N GLY A 352 0.16 41.99 8.38
CA GLY A 352 -1.16 41.84 9.00
C GLY A 352 -1.41 40.57 9.82
N LYS A 353 -0.76 39.45 9.48
CA LYS A 353 -0.63 38.26 10.33
C LYS A 353 0.77 37.68 10.11
N ASN A 354 1.45 37.27 11.18
CA ASN A 354 2.77 36.63 11.13
C ASN A 354 2.67 35.21 10.52
N MET A 355 2.33 35.13 9.23
CA MET A 355 2.17 33.85 8.53
C MET A 355 3.52 33.31 8.09
N ARG A 356 4.00 32.31 8.82
CA ARG A 356 5.11 31.44 8.42
C ARG A 356 4.67 30.59 7.21
N LYS A 357 5.53 30.47 6.19
CA LYS A 357 5.24 29.70 4.96
C LYS A 357 6.48 29.01 4.42
N LEU A 358 6.34 27.76 4.01
CA LEU A 358 7.40 27.04 3.29
C LEU A 358 7.61 27.62 1.88
N ARG A 359 8.87 27.80 1.51
CA ARG A 359 9.35 28.18 0.18
C ARG A 359 10.54 27.30 -0.20
N PRO A 360 10.77 27.01 -1.49
CA PRO A 360 12.01 26.36 -1.91
C PRO A 360 13.25 27.10 -1.38
N LEU A 361 14.31 26.35 -1.08
CA LEU A 361 15.57 26.89 -0.58
C LEU A 361 16.18 27.89 -1.59
N HIS A 362 16.19 27.52 -2.87
CA HIS A 362 16.66 28.33 -4.01
C HIS A 362 15.50 28.78 -4.91
N ALA A 363 15.66 29.89 -5.64
CA ALA A 363 14.56 30.56 -6.36
C ALA A 363 14.24 29.95 -7.75
N ASP A 364 15.18 29.20 -8.31
CA ASP A 364 15.08 28.40 -9.53
C ASP A 364 14.29 27.09 -9.31
N MET A 365 14.31 26.56 -8.08
CA MET A 365 13.55 25.38 -7.69
C MET A 365 12.03 25.62 -7.77
N LYS A 366 11.32 24.65 -8.33
CA LYS A 366 9.85 24.67 -8.44
C LYS A 366 9.23 24.68 -7.03
N LYS A 367 8.22 25.55 -6.84
CA LYS A 367 7.44 25.57 -5.59
C LYS A 367 6.72 24.23 -5.38
N PRO A 368 6.84 23.58 -4.20
CA PRO A 368 6.16 22.32 -3.92
C PRO A 368 4.64 22.47 -3.93
N ASN A 369 3.96 21.45 -4.45
CA ASN A 369 2.51 21.29 -4.37
C ASN A 369 2.13 20.59 -3.06
N LYS A 370 0.84 20.62 -2.69
CA LYS A 370 0.29 19.91 -1.51
C LYS A 370 0.32 18.37 -1.61
N THR A 371 1.05 17.80 -2.56
CA THR A 371 1.17 16.36 -2.83
C THR A 371 2.63 15.92 -2.89
N ASP A 372 3.55 16.87 -2.79
CA ASP A 372 4.98 16.65 -2.83
C ASP A 372 5.48 16.61 -1.38
N LEU A 373 6.59 15.91 -1.13
CA LEU A 373 7.21 15.90 0.19
C LEU A 373 8.20 17.06 0.29
N VAL A 374 8.34 17.59 1.51
CA VAL A 374 9.19 18.75 1.79
C VAL A 374 10.05 18.49 3.02
N TYR A 375 11.29 18.95 2.98
CA TYR A 375 12.27 18.78 4.05
C TYR A 375 13.08 20.08 4.26
N LEU A 376 13.63 20.28 5.45
CA LEU A 376 14.34 21.51 5.82
C LEU A 376 15.86 21.32 5.87
N GLU A 377 16.34 20.13 6.20
CA GLU A 377 17.74 19.80 6.45
C GLU A 377 18.17 18.59 5.63
N GLU A 378 19.44 18.53 5.20
CA GLU A 378 19.93 17.38 4.44
C GLU A 378 20.00 16.12 5.32
N SER A 379 19.83 14.95 4.70
CA SER A 379 19.90 13.66 5.40
C SER A 379 21.32 13.44 5.96
N PRO A 380 21.48 12.98 7.21
CA PRO A 380 22.79 12.65 7.78
C PRO A 380 23.41 11.44 7.07
N ASP A 381 24.70 11.19 7.29
CA ASP A 381 25.31 9.96 6.80
C ASP A 381 24.86 8.75 7.63
N TYR A 382 24.25 7.78 6.96
CA TYR A 382 23.77 6.53 7.54
C TYR A 382 24.79 5.38 7.44
N CYS A 383 26.02 5.63 6.96
CA CYS A 383 27.04 4.59 6.76
C CYS A 383 27.60 3.99 8.05
N GLU A 384 27.98 4.84 9.01
CA GLU A 384 28.54 4.44 10.30
C GLU A 384 27.48 4.53 11.42
N PRO A 385 27.60 3.73 12.49
CA PRO A 385 26.71 3.84 13.64
C PRO A 385 26.96 5.14 14.42
N ASN A 386 25.88 5.74 14.93
CA ASN A 386 25.91 6.87 15.85
C ASN A 386 24.67 6.80 16.75
N ASP A 387 24.89 6.48 18.03
CA ASP A 387 23.83 6.24 19.01
C ASP A 387 23.06 7.52 19.42
N GLU A 388 23.73 8.67 19.48
CA GLU A 388 23.10 9.97 19.79
C GLU A 388 22.02 10.33 18.74
N LEU A 389 22.37 10.07 17.48
CA LEU A 389 21.53 10.27 16.31
C LEU A 389 20.55 9.11 16.05
N GLY A 390 20.69 7.98 16.76
CA GLY A 390 19.88 6.78 16.55
C GLY A 390 20.14 6.10 15.19
N ILE A 391 21.35 6.24 14.64
CA ILE A 391 21.78 5.67 13.37
C ILE A 391 22.49 4.34 13.65
N LEU A 392 21.95 3.24 13.12
CA LEU A 392 22.53 1.89 13.32
C LEU A 392 23.74 1.58 12.40
N GLY A 393 24.01 2.43 11.41
CA GLY A 393 25.01 2.18 10.37
C GLY A 393 24.61 1.08 9.36
N THR A 394 25.53 0.72 8.48
CA THR A 394 25.31 -0.32 7.45
C THR A 394 26.10 -1.62 7.64
N ARG A 395 26.90 -1.73 8.71
CA ARG A 395 27.68 -2.94 9.00
C ARG A 395 26.76 -4.14 9.25
N GLY A 396 27.18 -5.34 8.86
CA GLY A 396 26.40 -6.57 9.04
C GLY A 396 25.15 -6.71 8.15
N ARG A 397 24.85 -5.75 7.26
CA ARG A 397 23.71 -5.82 6.35
C ARG A 397 23.99 -6.67 5.11
N THR A 398 23.02 -7.48 4.70
CA THR A 398 23.07 -8.22 3.43
C THR A 398 23.01 -7.26 2.25
N CYS A 399 23.90 -7.45 1.27
CA CYS A 399 23.99 -6.65 0.05
C CYS A 399 24.00 -7.53 -1.20
N ASN A 400 23.75 -6.93 -2.36
CA ASN A 400 23.78 -7.59 -3.64
C ASN A 400 25.08 -7.27 -4.38
N ARG A 401 25.89 -8.28 -4.73
CA ARG A 401 27.17 -8.05 -5.44
C ARG A 401 26.99 -7.66 -6.89
N THR A 402 25.92 -8.10 -7.55
CA THR A 402 25.68 -7.86 -8.98
C THR A 402 24.90 -6.58 -9.27
N SER A 403 24.25 -5.99 -8.26
CA SER A 403 23.54 -4.71 -8.45
C SER A 403 24.47 -3.51 -8.42
N ALA A 404 24.24 -2.57 -9.33
CA ALA A 404 24.81 -1.22 -9.32
C ALA A 404 23.91 -0.21 -8.56
N GLY A 405 22.72 -0.62 -8.12
CA GLY A 405 21.75 0.19 -7.39
C GLY A 405 22.05 0.31 -5.89
N LEU A 406 21.08 0.83 -5.13
CA LEU A 406 21.20 1.06 -3.68
C LEU A 406 21.41 -0.24 -2.88
N ASP A 407 20.85 -1.36 -3.35
CA ASP A 407 21.08 -2.71 -2.81
C ASP A 407 22.51 -3.24 -3.09
N GLY A 408 23.23 -2.59 -4.00
CA GLY A 408 24.58 -2.94 -4.42
C GLY A 408 25.59 -2.82 -3.29
N CYS A 409 26.42 -3.86 -3.08
CA CYS A 409 27.43 -3.87 -2.02
C CYS A 409 28.38 -2.65 -2.06
N ARG A 410 28.64 -2.08 -3.24
CA ARG A 410 29.43 -0.84 -3.39
C ARG A 410 28.80 0.37 -2.71
N LEU A 411 27.48 0.55 -2.82
CA LEU A 411 26.76 1.71 -2.29
C LEU A 411 26.27 1.49 -0.86
N LEU A 412 25.81 0.27 -0.54
CA LEU A 412 25.28 -0.08 0.78
C LEU A 412 26.38 -0.21 1.84
N CYS A 413 27.51 -0.84 1.51
CA CYS A 413 28.64 -1.03 2.42
C CYS A 413 29.62 0.17 2.46
N CYS A 414 29.26 1.29 1.82
CA CYS A 414 29.98 2.55 1.87
C CYS A 414 31.49 2.47 1.56
N GLY A 415 31.90 1.54 0.68
CA GLY A 415 33.29 1.32 0.31
C GLY A 415 34.11 0.44 1.26
N ARG A 416 33.59 0.04 2.44
CA ARG A 416 34.30 -0.82 3.42
C ARG A 416 34.52 -2.28 2.97
N GLY A 417 33.98 -2.67 1.82
CA GLY A 417 33.94 -4.05 1.35
C GLY A 417 32.83 -4.88 2.01
N TYR A 418 32.83 -6.18 1.73
CA TYR A 418 31.85 -7.14 2.25
C TYR A 418 32.48 -8.53 2.38
N GLN A 419 32.01 -9.31 3.36
CA GLN A 419 32.29 -10.73 3.48
C GLN A 419 31.31 -11.53 2.62
N THR A 420 31.78 -12.58 1.96
CA THR A 420 30.91 -13.56 1.28
C THR A 420 30.83 -14.81 2.13
N ARG A 421 29.61 -15.24 2.47
CA ARG A 421 29.32 -16.43 3.27
C ARG A 421 28.39 -17.33 2.48
N VAL A 422 28.80 -18.57 2.21
CA VAL A 422 27.92 -19.58 1.61
C VAL A 422 26.91 -20.01 2.67
N ARG A 423 25.61 -19.98 2.36
CA ARG A 423 24.55 -20.56 3.21
C ARG A 423 23.71 -21.55 2.41
N ASP A 424 23.30 -22.62 3.07
CA ASP A 424 22.27 -23.51 2.56
C ASP A 424 20.90 -22.84 2.71
N HIS A 425 20.14 -22.80 1.62
CA HIS A 425 18.77 -22.31 1.55
C HIS A 425 17.83 -23.45 1.24
N GLU A 426 16.78 -23.59 2.05
CA GLU A 426 15.69 -24.53 1.80
C GLU A 426 14.51 -23.78 1.15
N GLU A 427 14.09 -24.22 -0.03
CA GLU A 427 12.88 -23.71 -0.68
C GLU A 427 12.03 -24.85 -1.24
N LYS A 428 10.71 -24.65 -1.28
CA LYS A 428 9.76 -25.62 -1.84
C LYS A 428 9.96 -25.69 -3.35
N CYS A 429 10.38 -26.84 -3.83
CA CYS A 429 10.69 -27.12 -5.23
C CYS A 429 9.77 -28.21 -5.78
N ARG A 430 9.80 -28.40 -7.11
CA ARG A 430 9.15 -29.55 -7.80
C ARG A 430 7.68 -29.76 -7.38
N CYS A 431 6.96 -28.67 -7.14
CA CYS A 431 5.58 -28.71 -6.69
C CYS A 431 4.67 -29.33 -7.75
N ARG A 432 4.03 -30.45 -7.42
CA ARG A 432 2.99 -31.09 -8.24
C ARG A 432 1.61 -30.89 -7.61
N PHE A 433 0.63 -30.54 -8.44
CA PHE A 433 -0.77 -30.56 -8.03
C PHE A 433 -1.25 -32.01 -8.03
N VAL A 434 -1.72 -32.49 -6.88
CA VAL A 434 -2.39 -33.78 -6.76
C VAL A 434 -3.89 -33.52 -6.92
N TRP A 435 -4.49 -34.12 -7.93
CA TRP A 435 -5.93 -34.06 -8.15
C TRP A 435 -6.66 -34.55 -6.89
N CYS A 436 -7.76 -33.89 -6.53
CA CYS A 436 -8.23 -33.73 -5.13
C CYS A 436 -7.34 -32.78 -4.28
N CYS A 437 -7.24 -31.54 -4.77
CA CYS A 437 -7.09 -30.30 -3.98
C CYS A 437 -5.82 -30.08 -3.12
N ARG A 438 -4.73 -30.82 -3.31
CA ARG A 438 -3.47 -30.59 -2.55
C ARG A 438 -2.25 -30.39 -3.46
N VAL A 439 -1.43 -29.39 -3.13
CA VAL A 439 -0.11 -29.19 -3.76
C VAL A 439 0.93 -29.91 -2.91
N HIS A 440 1.67 -30.84 -3.51
CA HIS A 440 2.77 -31.55 -2.88
C HIS A 440 4.09 -31.03 -3.46
N CYS A 441 4.98 -30.53 -2.61
CA CYS A 441 6.31 -30.03 -3.01
C CYS A 441 7.39 -30.79 -2.25
N GLU A 442 8.53 -30.96 -2.88
CA GLU A 442 9.77 -31.39 -2.23
C GLU A 442 10.44 -30.17 -1.55
N ILE A 443 11.28 -30.42 -0.56
CA ILE A 443 12.18 -29.39 0.00
C ILE A 443 13.54 -29.57 -0.68
N CYS A 444 13.93 -28.62 -1.53
CA CYS A 444 15.25 -28.62 -2.14
C CYS A 444 16.22 -27.74 -1.33
N ARG A 445 17.46 -28.19 -1.22
CA ARG A 445 18.57 -27.47 -0.59
C ARG A 445 19.47 -26.88 -1.67
N TYR A 446 19.73 -25.59 -1.59
CA TYR A 446 20.60 -24.86 -2.53
C TYR A 446 21.64 -24.05 -1.76
N LYS A 447 22.90 -24.14 -2.15
CA LYS A 447 23.94 -23.23 -1.65
C LYS A 447 23.82 -21.90 -2.38
N ARG A 448 23.65 -20.81 -1.65
CA ARG A 448 23.66 -19.44 -2.18
C ARG A 448 24.70 -18.60 -1.44
N ASP A 449 25.41 -17.77 -2.21
CA ASP A 449 26.34 -16.78 -1.66
C ASP A 449 25.56 -15.63 -1.01
N HIS A 450 25.84 -15.37 0.25
CA HIS A 450 25.34 -14.20 0.98
C HIS A 450 26.48 -13.21 1.20
N HIS A 451 26.36 -12.03 0.60
CA HIS A 451 27.30 -10.93 0.77
C HIS A 451 26.82 -10.03 1.91
N VAL A 452 27.70 -9.76 2.88
CA VAL A 452 27.39 -9.01 4.11
C VAL A 452 28.40 -7.88 4.29
N CYS A 453 27.94 -6.65 4.45
CA CYS A 453 28.80 -5.48 4.64
C CYS A 453 29.70 -5.61 5.87
N ASN A 454 30.97 -5.22 5.70
CA ASN A 454 31.92 -5.04 6.80
C ASN A 454 31.49 -3.88 7.72
#